data_AF-A0A2R5L2D8-F1
#
_entry.id   AF-A0A2R5L2D8-F1
#
_cell.length_a   1.000
_cell.length_b   1.000
_cell.length_c   1.000
_cell.angle_alpha   90.00
_cell.angle_beta   90.00
_cell.angle_gamma   90.00
#
_symmetry.space_group_name_H-M   'P 1'
#
loop_
_entity.id
_entity.type
_entity.pdbx_description
1 polymer ?
#
loop_
_entity_poly.entity_id
_entity_poly.type
_entity_poly.pdbx_seq_one_letter_code
_entity_poly.pdbx_strand_id
1 'polypeptide(L)'
;LNLVLGVLSGEFSNERERVERKEHFRKMRVRKLFTEDFPNYFDWIGRAEEVILAEERTTDEEKAHIMEARRRAAAKRKKLKHLGKSKSTDTDEDDNEAEEEEDGFARSSYNRMKKQGACKGFWKREKRFRFWIRRTV
;
A
#
# COMPACT_ATOMS: atom_id res chain seq x y z
N LEU A 1 2.24 0.99 51.43
CA LEU A 1 1.74 1.54 50.15
C LEU A 1 2.82 1.48 49.05
N ASN A 2 3.96 2.16 49.20
CA ASN A 2 5.04 2.20 48.18
C ASN A 2 5.56 0.81 47.75
N LEU A 3 5.68 -0.13 48.69
CA LEU A 3 6.10 -1.51 48.37
C LEU A 3 5.10 -2.21 47.44
N VAL A 4 3.81 -2.05 47.70
CA VAL A 4 2.74 -2.65 46.87
C VAL A 4 2.75 -2.05 45.46
N LEU A 5 2.91 -0.73 45.36
CA LEU A 5 3.03 -0.04 44.08
C LEU A 5 4.28 -0.47 43.30
N GLY A 6 5.42 -0.64 43.98
CA GLY A 6 6.65 -1.15 43.38
C GLY A 6 6.52 -2.57 42.85
N VAL A 7 5.90 -3.48 43.62
CA VAL A 7 5.63 -4.86 43.19
C VAL A 7 4.70 -4.85 41.97
N LEU A 8 3.57 -4.14 42.03
CA LEU A 8 2.63 -4.07 40.89
C LEU A 8 3.29 -3.46 39.65
N SER A 9 4.07 -2.38 39.81
CA SER A 9 4.78 -1.74 38.69
C SER A 9 5.80 -2.69 38.04
N GLY A 10 6.51 -3.49 38.84
CA GLY A 10 7.40 -4.55 38.34
C GLY A 10 6.65 -5.66 37.60
N GLU A 11 5.56 -6.16 38.19
CA GLU A 11 4.71 -7.20 37.57
C GLU A 11 4.12 -6.72 36.23
N PHE A 12 3.60 -5.49 36.16
CA PHE A 12 3.07 -4.92 34.92
C PHE A 12 4.15 -4.70 33.86
N SER A 13 5.35 -4.25 34.25
CA SER A 13 6.46 -4.07 33.31
C SER A 13 6.90 -5.40 32.70
N ASN A 14 7.02 -6.44 33.54
CA ASN A 14 7.35 -7.79 33.09
C ASN A 14 6.27 -8.37 32.17
N GLU A 15 4.99 -8.18 32.50
CA GLU A 15 3.89 -8.66 31.66
C GLU A 15 3.84 -7.93 30.32
N ARG A 16 4.04 -6.61 30.31
CA ARG A 16 4.15 -5.81 29.08
C ARG A 16 5.28 -6.33 28.20
N GLU A 17 6.48 -6.51 28.74
CA GLU A 17 7.63 -7.03 27.98
C GLU A 17 7.36 -8.45 27.46
N ARG A 18 6.65 -9.29 28.22
CA ARG A 18 6.26 -10.63 27.79
C ARG A 18 5.29 -10.59 26.61
N VAL A 19 4.28 -9.71 26.65
CA VAL A 19 3.32 -9.53 25.55
C VAL A 19 4.03 -8.99 24.30
N GLU A 20 4.86 -7.96 24.45
CA GLU A 20 5.62 -7.36 23.34
C GLU A 20 6.56 -8.37 22.69
N ARG A 21 7.29 -9.18 23.47
CA ARG A 21 8.16 -10.24 22.91
C ARG A 21 7.39 -11.27 22.08
N LYS A 22 6.21 -11.69 22.55
CA LYS A 22 5.34 -12.61 21.80
C LYS A 22 4.84 -11.98 20.50
N GLU A 23 4.42 -10.72 20.57
CA GLU A 23 3.92 -9.99 19.41
C GLU A 23 5.01 -9.76 18.37
N HIS A 24 6.20 -9.31 18.81
CA HIS A 24 7.39 -9.14 17.99
C HIS A 24 7.77 -10.45 17.30
N PHE A 25 7.78 -11.57 18.03
CA PHE A 25 8.06 -12.87 17.45
C PHE A 25 7.05 -13.30 16.39
N ARG A 26 5.75 -13.06 16.63
CA ARG A 26 4.69 -13.31 15.64
C ARG A 26 4.91 -12.46 14.38
N LYS A 27 5.14 -11.15 14.53
CA LYS A 27 5.42 -10.23 13.42
C LYS A 27 6.66 -10.65 12.63
N MET A 28 7.76 -10.98 13.32
CA MET A 28 8.99 -11.45 12.70
C MET A 28 8.78 -12.73 11.90
N ARG A 29 8.03 -13.70 12.44
CA ARG A 29 7.74 -14.94 11.72
C ARG A 29 6.90 -14.71 10.48
N VAL A 30 5.82 -13.93 10.59
CA VAL A 30 4.97 -13.60 9.44
C VAL A 30 5.77 -12.87 8.36
N ARG A 31 6.61 -11.91 8.76
CA ARG A 31 7.47 -11.19 7.81
C ARG A 31 8.49 -12.11 7.14
N LYS A 32 9.10 -13.04 7.89
CA LYS A 32 10.03 -14.01 7.31
C LYS A 32 9.35 -14.89 6.27
N LEU A 33 8.19 -15.47 6.61
CA LEU A 33 7.39 -16.27 5.67
C LEU A 33 7.03 -15.46 4.42
N PHE A 34 6.52 -14.25 4.59
CA PHE A 34 6.21 -13.38 3.44
C PHE A 34 7.45 -13.11 2.58
N THR A 35 8.61 -12.83 3.20
CA THR A 35 9.84 -12.51 2.45
C THR A 35 10.38 -13.71 1.69
N GLU A 36 10.18 -14.93 2.20
CA GLU A 36 10.61 -16.17 1.58
C GLU A 36 9.63 -16.65 0.50
N ASP A 37 8.33 -16.57 0.77
CA ASP A 37 7.28 -17.09 -0.11
C ASP A 37 6.90 -16.12 -1.23
N PHE A 38 6.92 -14.80 -0.97
CA PHE A 38 6.51 -13.79 -1.95
C PHE A 38 7.30 -13.87 -3.26
N PRO A 39 8.65 -13.98 -3.26
CA PRO A 39 9.42 -14.14 -4.49
C PRO A 39 9.00 -15.38 -5.28
N ASN A 40 8.73 -16.50 -4.60
CA ASN A 40 8.32 -17.75 -5.24
C ASN A 40 6.97 -17.60 -5.96
N TYR A 41 5.97 -16.99 -5.30
CA TYR A 41 4.67 -16.72 -5.93
C TYR A 41 4.79 -15.74 -7.09
N PHE A 42 5.62 -14.71 -6.94
CA PHE A 42 5.88 -13.74 -8.00
C PHE A 42 6.49 -14.42 -9.24
N ASP A 43 7.45 -15.31 -9.04
CA ASP A 43 8.08 -16.07 -10.13
C ASP A 43 7.12 -17.05 -10.81
N TRP A 44 6.20 -17.66 -10.06
CA TRP A 44 5.15 -18.51 -10.62
C TRP A 44 4.21 -17.72 -11.52
N ILE A 45 3.77 -16.54 -11.05
CA ILE A 45 2.93 -15.63 -11.84
C ILE A 45 3.68 -15.18 -13.10
N GLY A 46 4.94 -14.76 -12.96
CA GLY A 46 5.77 -14.32 -14.09
C GLY A 46 5.93 -15.39 -15.15
N ARG A 47 6.18 -16.64 -14.74
CA ARG A 47 6.25 -17.79 -15.66
C ARG A 47 4.92 -18.08 -16.34
N ALA A 48 3.81 -18.04 -15.60
CA ALA A 48 2.49 -18.25 -16.17
C ALA A 48 2.15 -17.16 -17.21
N GLU A 49 2.47 -15.89 -16.92
CA GLU A 49 2.31 -14.79 -17.88
C GLU A 49 3.14 -15.02 -19.17
N GLU A 50 4.38 -15.50 -19.05
CA GLU A 50 5.23 -15.81 -20.21
C GLU A 50 4.63 -16.91 -21.09
N VAL A 51 4.10 -17.97 -20.48
CA VAL A 51 3.40 -19.05 -21.19
C VAL A 51 2.17 -18.50 -21.91
N ILE A 52 1.34 -17.69 -21.25
CA ILE A 52 0.12 -17.11 -21.85
C ILE A 52 0.47 -16.21 -23.04
N LEU A 53 1.54 -15.43 -22.94
CA LEU A 53 1.99 -14.55 -24.02
C LEU A 53 2.55 -15.33 -25.22
N ALA A 54 3.19 -16.47 -24.99
CA ALA A 54 3.75 -17.33 -26.03
C ALA A 54 2.70 -18.24 -26.70
N GLU A 55 1.61 -18.56 -26.00
CA GLU A 55 0.54 -19.43 -26.50
C GLU A 55 -0.23 -18.80 -27.67
N GLU A 56 -0.46 -19.56 -28.75
CA GLU A 56 -1.17 -19.06 -29.94
C GLU A 56 -2.70 -19.08 -29.75
N ARG A 57 -3.22 -19.93 -28.84
CA ARG A 57 -4.65 -20.03 -28.54
C ARG A 57 -5.22 -18.94 -27.63
N THR A 58 -4.38 -18.12 -27.00
CA THR A 58 -4.83 -17.07 -26.06
C THR A 58 -5.26 -15.82 -26.85
N THR A 59 -6.31 -15.16 -26.37
CA THR A 59 -6.87 -14.01 -27.07
C THR A 59 -5.92 -12.81 -27.01
N ASP A 60 -5.91 -11.99 -28.05
CA ASP A 60 -5.08 -10.78 -28.09
C ASP A 60 -5.44 -9.81 -26.95
N GLU A 61 -6.69 -9.84 -26.48
CA GLU A 61 -7.15 -9.06 -25.32
C GLU A 61 -6.45 -9.51 -24.03
N GLU A 62 -6.36 -10.81 -23.76
CA GLU A 62 -5.66 -11.37 -22.59
C GLU A 62 -4.16 -11.03 -22.62
N LYS A 63 -3.53 -11.17 -23.79
CA LYS A 63 -2.12 -10.78 -23.98
C LYS A 63 -1.90 -9.29 -23.76
N ALA A 64 -2.78 -8.45 -24.28
CA ALA A 64 -2.73 -7.00 -24.10
C ALA A 64 -2.89 -6.60 -22.62
N HIS A 65 -3.79 -7.26 -21.89
CA HIS A 65 -3.97 -7.03 -20.46
C HIS A 65 -2.70 -7.33 -19.64
N ILE A 66 -2.04 -8.46 -19.90
CA ILE A 66 -0.77 -8.83 -19.25
C ILE A 66 0.32 -7.78 -19.57
N MET A 67 0.46 -7.39 -20.83
CA MET A 67 1.45 -6.40 -21.25
C MET A 67 1.19 -5.02 -20.64
N GLU A 68 -0.07 -4.60 -20.53
CA GLU A 68 -0.44 -3.35 -19.86
C GLU A 68 -0.12 -3.41 -18.35
N ALA A 69 -0.41 -4.53 -17.69
CA ALA A 69 -0.08 -4.75 -16.29
C ALA A 69 1.43 -4.64 -16.05
N ARG A 70 2.25 -5.31 -16.88
CA ARG A 70 3.73 -5.20 -16.86
C ARG A 70 4.20 -3.77 -17.05
N ARG A 71 3.62 -3.03 -18.00
CA ARG A 71 3.95 -1.61 -18.25
C ARG A 71 3.61 -0.74 -17.04
N ARG A 72 2.46 -0.95 -16.40
CA ARG A 72 2.04 -0.22 -15.20
C ARG A 72 2.96 -0.52 -14.01
N ALA A 73 3.34 -1.79 -13.81
CA ALA A 73 4.28 -2.19 -12.77
C ALA A 73 5.66 -1.55 -12.96
N ALA A 74 6.19 -1.58 -14.19
CA ALA A 74 7.45 -0.92 -14.54
C ALA A 74 7.42 0.60 -14.28
N ALA A 75 6.30 1.26 -14.62
CA ALA A 75 6.12 2.68 -14.35
C ALA A 75 6.08 3.00 -12.85
N LYS A 76 5.41 2.18 -12.03
CA LYS A 76 5.41 2.30 -10.56
C LYS A 76 6.82 2.13 -9.98
N ARG A 77 7.57 1.12 -10.43
CA ARG A 77 8.96 0.88 -9.99
C ARG A 77 9.89 2.04 -10.35
N LYS A 78 9.73 2.62 -11.55
CA LYS A 78 10.43 3.84 -11.94
C LYS A 78 10.12 4.98 -10.97
N LYS A 79 8.85 5.30 -10.76
CA LYS A 79 8.40 6.35 -9.80
C LYS A 79 8.98 6.18 -8.40
N LEU A 80 8.96 4.96 -7.85
CA LEU A 80 9.51 4.68 -6.52
C LEU A 80 11.02 4.96 -6.45
N LYS A 81 11.77 4.59 -7.49
CA LYS A 81 13.21 4.89 -7.58
C LYS A 81 13.50 6.39 -7.67
N HIS A 82 12.62 7.17 -8.31
CA HIS A 82 12.77 8.62 -8.42
C HIS A 82 12.44 9.31 -7.09
N LEU A 83 11.44 8.82 -6.37
CA LEU A 83 10.99 9.36 -5.08
C LEU A 83 12.04 9.15 -3.96
N GLY A 84 12.72 8.00 -3.96
CA GLY A 84 13.83 7.72 -3.03
C GLY A 84 15.08 8.57 -3.27
N LYS A 85 15.18 9.30 -4.38
CA LYS A 85 16.30 10.21 -4.67
C LYS A 85 16.08 11.63 -4.11
N SER A 86 14.86 11.96 -3.69
CA SER A 86 14.46 13.32 -3.30
C SER A 86 14.10 13.48 -1.82
N LYS A 87 14.25 12.44 -0.98
CA LYS A 87 13.96 12.52 0.47
C LYS A 87 15.22 12.21 1.28
N SER A 88 16.13 13.18 1.33
CA SER A 88 17.24 13.27 2.30
C SER A 88 17.12 14.62 3.00
N THR A 89 16.17 14.73 3.93
CA THR A 89 16.16 15.71 5.01
C THR A 89 15.20 15.19 6.07
N ASP A 90 15.80 14.57 7.08
CA ASP A 90 15.54 14.78 8.51
C ASP A 90 14.13 15.23 8.90
N THR A 91 13.34 14.33 9.50
CA THR A 91 12.49 14.59 10.65
C THR A 91 12.01 13.23 11.20
N ASP A 92 12.58 12.86 12.34
CA ASP A 92 12.01 11.89 13.27
C ASP A 92 10.70 12.45 13.86
N GLU A 93 9.91 11.53 14.42
CA GLU A 93 8.70 11.67 15.25
C GLU A 93 7.34 11.34 14.60
N ASP A 94 6.73 10.32 15.22
CA ASP A 94 5.32 9.92 15.33
C ASP A 94 4.39 9.94 14.10
N ASP A 95 3.92 8.74 13.73
CA ASP A 95 2.50 8.36 13.76
C ASP A 95 2.34 6.98 13.10
N ASN A 96 2.24 5.95 13.95
CA ASN A 96 1.82 4.60 13.53
C ASN A 96 0.32 4.47 13.81
N GLU A 97 -0.50 5.13 13.00
CA GLU A 97 -1.91 4.76 12.87
C GLU A 97 -2.10 4.17 11.48
N ALA A 98 -2.04 2.84 11.45
CA ALA A 98 -2.30 2.03 10.28
C ALA A 98 -3.78 2.14 9.92
N GLU A 99 -4.09 3.06 9.01
CA GLU A 99 -5.36 3.06 8.27
C GLU A 99 -5.38 1.81 7.37
N GLU A 100 -6.22 0.85 7.77
CA GLU A 100 -6.58 -0.32 6.99
C GLU A 100 -7.25 0.12 5.68
N GLU A 101 -6.52 0.11 4.56
CA GLU A 101 -7.11 0.34 3.23
C GLU A 101 -7.98 -0.86 2.84
N GLU A 102 -9.27 -0.73 3.13
CA GLU A 102 -10.34 -1.62 2.72
C GLU A 102 -10.50 -1.64 1.18
N ASP A 103 -10.40 -2.85 0.65
CA ASP A 103 -10.83 -3.39 -0.64
C ASP A 103 -11.25 -2.40 -1.77
N GLY A 104 -10.33 -2.21 -2.72
CA GLY A 104 -10.48 -1.36 -3.90
C GLY A 104 -11.40 -1.89 -5.02
N PHE A 105 -12.34 -2.80 -4.74
CA PHE A 105 -13.18 -3.40 -5.78
C PHE A 105 -14.47 -2.60 -6.07
N ALA A 106 -14.98 -1.81 -5.12
CA ALA A 106 -16.27 -1.13 -5.27
C ALA A 106 -16.24 0.20 -6.06
N ARG A 107 -15.07 0.80 -6.32
CA ARG A 107 -14.96 2.14 -6.98
C ARG A 107 -15.01 2.15 -8.51
N SER A 108 -14.97 0.99 -9.16
CA SER A 108 -14.88 0.93 -10.62
C SER A 108 -16.19 1.33 -11.34
N SER A 109 -17.36 1.16 -10.69
CA SER A 109 -18.65 1.24 -11.39
C SER A 109 -19.19 2.66 -11.63
N TYR A 110 -18.84 3.66 -10.80
CA TYR A 110 -19.41 5.02 -10.89
C TYR A 110 -18.59 6.02 -11.72
N ASN A 111 -17.45 5.61 -12.28
CA ASN A 111 -16.57 6.51 -13.04
C ASN A 111 -16.58 6.33 -14.56
N ARG A 112 -17.49 5.50 -15.10
CA ARG A 112 -17.61 5.29 -16.56
C ARG A 112 -18.39 6.41 -17.27
N MET A 113 -19.07 7.29 -16.54
CA MET A 113 -19.87 8.38 -17.12
C MET A 113 -19.23 9.75 -16.85
N LYS A 114 -18.21 10.11 -17.63
CA LYS A 114 -17.86 11.51 -18.05
C LYS A 114 -16.41 11.55 -18.55
N LYS A 115 -16.20 11.12 -19.80
CA LYS A 115 -15.05 11.58 -20.59
C LYS A 115 -15.55 12.09 -21.94
N GLN A 116 -16.13 13.28 -21.92
CA GLN A 116 -16.09 14.19 -23.07
C GLN A 116 -15.37 15.47 -22.63
N GLY A 117 -14.13 15.61 -23.13
CA GLY A 117 -13.41 16.83 -23.54
C GLY A 117 -13.40 18.16 -22.76
N ALA A 118 -14.34 18.48 -21.88
CA ALA A 118 -14.57 19.87 -21.43
C ALA A 118 -14.22 20.18 -19.96
N CYS A 119 -13.65 19.24 -19.20
CA CYS A 119 -13.72 19.31 -17.73
C CYS A 119 -12.41 19.65 -16.99
N LYS A 120 -11.27 19.89 -17.65
CA LYS A 120 -10.01 20.19 -16.92
C LYS A 120 -10.04 21.56 -16.23
N GLY A 121 -10.63 22.57 -16.89
CA GLY A 121 -10.79 23.91 -16.33
C GLY A 121 -11.84 23.99 -15.23
N PHE A 122 -12.94 23.26 -15.39
CA PHE A 122 -14.00 23.12 -14.39
C PHE A 122 -13.47 22.44 -13.11
N TRP A 123 -12.74 21.34 -13.27
CA TRP A 123 -12.17 20.60 -12.14
C TRP A 123 -11.15 21.42 -11.31
N LYS A 124 -10.34 22.25 -11.98
CA LYS A 124 -9.43 23.19 -11.28
C LYS A 124 -10.19 24.25 -10.49
N ARG A 125 -11.28 24.78 -11.06
CA ARG A 125 -12.11 25.83 -10.44
C ARG A 125 -12.87 25.28 -9.24
N GLU A 126 -13.45 24.09 -9.38
CA GLU A 126 -14.12 23.38 -8.30
C GLU A 126 -13.16 23.04 -7.16
N LYS A 127 -11.93 22.58 -7.46
CA LYS A 127 -10.91 22.34 -6.42
C LYS A 127 -10.59 23.60 -5.62
N ARG A 128 -10.42 24.74 -6.30
CA ARG A 128 -10.15 26.03 -5.64
C ARG A 128 -11.33 26.48 -4.78
N PHE A 129 -12.56 26.31 -5.27
CA PHE A 129 -13.78 26.62 -4.53
C PHE A 129 -13.94 25.77 -3.26
N ARG A 130 -13.72 24.45 -3.37
CA ARG A 130 -13.73 23.53 -2.22
C ARG A 130 -12.62 23.83 -1.21
N PHE A 131 -11.48 24.34 -1.65
CA PHE A 131 -10.39 24.76 -0.75
C PHE A 131 -10.76 26.06 -0.02
N TRP A 132 -11.36 27.01 -0.73
CA TRP A 132 -11.83 28.27 -0.15
C TRP A 132 -12.88 28.04 0.94
N ILE A 133 -13.90 27.22 0.68
CA ILE A 133 -14.94 26.87 1.69
C ILE A 133 -14.32 26.34 2.99
N ARG A 134 -13.38 25.39 2.88
CA ARG A 134 -12.71 24.79 4.05
C ARG A 134 -11.85 25.75 4.86
N ARG A 135 -11.54 26.92 4.32
CA ARG A 135 -10.70 27.93 4.95
C ARG A 135 -11.52 29.14 5.40
N THR A 136 -12.81 29.17 5.06
CA THR A 136 -13.76 30.22 5.45
C THR A 136 -14.70 29.74 6.56
N VAL A 137 -14.96 28.44 6.66
CA VAL A 137 -15.45 27.78 7.90
C VAL A 137 -14.26 27.54 8.82
#